data_AF-A0A448W2W0-F1
#
_entry.id   AF-A0A448W2W0-F1
#
_cell.length_a   1.000
_cell.length_b   1.000
_cell.length_c   1.000
_cell.angle_alpha   90.00
_cell.angle_beta   90.00
_cell.angle_gamma   90.00
#
_symmetry.space_group_name_H-M   'P 1'
#
loop_
_entity.id
_entity.type
_entity.pdbx_description
1 polymer ?
#
loop_
_entity_poly.entity_id
_entity_poly.type
_entity_poly.pdbx_seq_one_letter_code
_entity_poly.pdbx_strand_id
1 'polypeptide(L)'
;MEMKYDEFVSYLLKKYGPAKYDYFTNATCKTKSKRISRTKEGLFCHHIDEDKGYMLSRTGCALEQPFEYQKAERLVYCNYIEHLLLHILIGKNAFWSKHQKLIAPKQFSYFIVPGVSYICSEINLLYDQNGSSVEWRNRCFKEIENNFEDYIYILNSFIQYIVDNYSGNINQKEIMVGQHLIHKELGEGIITDIDGEEIFSEVTIQFANCKKVIYRNQIDKGDYHKEIRNIKENLASDTYSNVIIKSVYNRLVVE
;
A
#
# COMPACT_ATOMS: atom_id res chain seq x y z
N MET A 1 -10.95 2.43 11.79
CA MET A 1 -10.42 2.97 10.51
C MET A 1 -11.41 3.92 9.81
N GLU A 2 -12.17 4.71 10.57
CA GLU A 2 -13.34 5.47 10.07
C GLU A 2 -13.04 6.90 9.63
N MET A 3 -11.94 7.49 10.09
CA MET A 3 -11.54 8.85 9.72
C MET A 3 -11.35 8.99 8.21
N LYS A 4 -11.81 10.11 7.65
CA LYS A 4 -11.63 10.43 6.22
C LYS A 4 -10.27 11.06 5.98
N TYR A 5 -9.77 10.93 4.75
CA TYR A 5 -8.49 11.51 4.33
C TYR A 5 -8.42 13.02 4.58
N ASP A 6 -9.43 13.77 4.13
CA ASP A 6 -9.47 15.24 4.29
C ASP A 6 -9.57 15.69 5.75
N GLU A 7 -10.24 14.90 6.60
CA GLU A 7 -10.32 15.15 8.04
C GLU A 7 -8.93 14.98 8.69
N PHE A 8 -8.20 13.93 8.29
CA PHE A 8 -6.85 13.69 8.79
C PHE A 8 -5.86 14.75 8.30
N VAL A 9 -5.95 15.16 7.03
CA VAL A 9 -5.17 16.28 6.48
C VAL A 9 -5.46 17.56 7.26
N SER A 10 -6.73 17.86 7.53
CA SER A 10 -7.13 19.04 8.32
C SER A 10 -6.57 19.01 9.73
N TYR A 11 -6.56 17.83 10.37
CA TYR A 11 -5.92 17.63 11.67
C TYR A 11 -4.42 17.92 11.63
N LEU A 12 -3.70 17.40 10.63
CA LEU A 12 -2.25 17.61 10.49
C LEU A 12 -1.91 19.07 10.17
N LEU A 13 -2.71 19.74 9.34
CA LEU A 13 -2.57 21.18 9.07
C LEU A 13 -2.75 22.02 10.35
N LYS A 14 -3.71 21.65 11.20
CA LYS A 14 -3.91 22.30 12.51
C LYS A 14 -2.74 22.03 13.46
N LYS A 15 -2.20 20.81 13.45
CA LYS A 15 -1.13 20.37 14.34
C LYS A 15 0.22 21.00 14.00
N TYR A 16 0.61 20.98 12.72
CA TYR A 16 1.96 21.36 12.29
C TYR A 16 2.02 22.70 11.55
N GLY A 17 0.87 23.29 11.23
CA GLY A 17 0.75 24.47 10.38
C GLY A 17 0.86 24.15 8.88
N PRO A 18 0.41 25.08 8.03
CA PRO A 18 0.51 24.92 6.58
C PRO A 18 1.96 25.03 6.10
N ALA A 19 2.24 24.46 4.93
CA ALA A 19 3.50 24.74 4.24
C ALA A 19 3.60 26.21 3.84
N LYS A 20 4.83 26.73 3.84
CA LYS A 20 5.11 28.15 3.52
C LYS A 20 5.68 28.33 2.11
N TYR A 21 6.02 27.25 1.44
CA TYR A 21 6.69 27.25 0.14
C TYR A 21 6.13 26.12 -0.70
N ASP A 22 6.22 26.27 -2.02
CA ASP A 22 5.92 25.20 -2.96
C ASP A 22 6.97 24.07 -2.82
N TYR A 23 6.58 22.84 -3.15
CA TYR A 23 7.46 21.68 -3.06
C TYR A 23 8.59 21.78 -4.10
N PHE A 24 8.24 22.00 -5.36
CA PHE A 24 9.17 22.39 -6.41
C PHE A 24 9.19 23.91 -6.60
N THR A 25 10.34 24.46 -6.99
CA THR A 25 10.51 25.91 -7.12
C THR A 25 9.76 26.52 -8.31
N ASN A 26 9.34 25.70 -9.28
CA ASN A 26 8.57 26.12 -10.46
C ASN A 26 8.00 24.89 -11.20
N ALA A 27 7.17 25.15 -12.21
CA ALA A 27 6.45 24.15 -13.01
C ALA A 27 7.34 23.18 -13.80
N THR A 28 8.66 23.38 -13.87
CA THR A 28 9.55 22.38 -14.46
C THR A 28 9.82 21.20 -13.53
N CYS A 29 9.46 21.30 -12.25
CA CYS A 29 9.66 20.28 -11.22
C CYS A 29 11.11 19.75 -11.12
N LYS A 30 12.10 20.51 -11.61
CA LYS A 30 13.52 20.10 -11.62
C LYS A 30 14.22 20.31 -10.29
N THR A 31 13.75 21.25 -9.47
CA THR A 31 14.44 21.65 -8.24
C THR A 31 13.46 21.69 -7.08
N LYS A 32 13.68 20.79 -6.11
CA LYS A 32 12.94 20.80 -4.83
C LYS A 32 13.35 22.02 -4.01
N SER A 33 12.38 22.72 -3.44
CA SER A 33 12.60 23.82 -2.52
C SER A 33 13.34 23.33 -1.28
N LYS A 34 14.54 23.85 -0.99
CA LYS A 34 15.24 23.50 0.26
C LYS A 34 14.49 23.97 1.51
N ARG A 35 13.63 24.97 1.37
CA ARG A 35 12.87 25.59 2.46
C ARG A 35 11.62 24.80 2.85
N ILE A 36 11.20 23.83 2.04
CA ILE A 36 10.08 22.95 2.38
C ILE A 36 10.45 21.90 3.42
N SER A 37 11.75 21.58 3.54
CA SER A 37 12.21 20.48 4.38
C SER A 37 12.12 20.84 5.87
N ARG A 38 11.36 20.03 6.62
CA ARG A 38 11.27 20.08 8.09
C ARG A 38 11.81 18.82 8.75
N THR A 39 12.70 18.08 8.07
CA THR A 39 13.35 16.89 8.64
C THR A 39 14.27 17.19 9.83
N LYS A 40 14.59 18.47 10.08
CA LYS A 40 15.26 18.88 11.33
C LYS A 40 14.32 18.83 12.55
N GLU A 41 13.02 18.92 12.31
CA GLU A 41 11.95 18.80 13.30
C GLU A 41 11.36 17.38 13.31
N GLY A 42 11.99 16.43 12.59
CA GLY A 42 11.49 15.06 12.45
C GLY A 42 10.27 14.89 11.53
N LEU A 43 9.95 15.89 10.71
CA LEU A 43 8.75 15.91 9.86
C LEU A 43 9.04 15.74 8.36
N PHE A 44 8.14 15.03 7.70
CA PHE A 44 8.04 14.90 6.25
C PHE A 44 7.07 15.91 5.67
N CYS A 45 7.36 16.40 4.47
CA CYS A 45 6.38 17.11 3.65
C CYS A 45 5.68 16.09 2.76
N HIS A 46 4.36 16.00 2.88
CA HIS A 46 3.47 15.14 2.11
C HIS A 46 2.64 15.98 1.13
N HIS A 47 2.38 15.45 -0.07
CA HIS A 47 1.46 16.08 -1.01
C HIS A 47 0.04 15.63 -0.72
N ILE A 48 -0.87 16.58 -0.47
CA ILE A 48 -2.28 16.25 -0.20
C ILE A 48 -2.89 15.53 -1.41
N ASP A 49 -2.50 15.90 -2.64
CA ASP A 49 -3.00 15.32 -3.89
C ASP A 49 -2.35 13.97 -4.29
N GLU A 50 -1.57 13.32 -3.42
CA GLU A 50 -1.04 11.98 -3.72
C GLU A 50 -2.14 10.89 -3.80
N ASP A 51 -3.37 11.22 -3.41
CA ASP A 51 -4.57 10.42 -3.67
C ASP A 51 -5.03 10.48 -5.15
N LYS A 52 -4.59 11.51 -5.90
CA LYS A 52 -4.94 11.75 -7.30
C LYS A 52 -3.77 11.50 -8.25
N GLY A 53 -2.54 11.81 -7.81
CA GLY A 53 -1.31 11.65 -8.58
C GLY A 53 -0.26 10.85 -7.82
N TYR A 54 0.32 9.84 -8.46
CA TYR A 54 1.32 8.99 -7.80
C TYR A 54 2.72 9.65 -7.78
N MET A 55 3.46 9.47 -6.69
CA MET A 55 4.87 9.90 -6.56
C MET A 55 5.12 11.37 -6.91
N LEU A 56 4.29 12.30 -6.42
CA LEU A 56 4.39 13.74 -6.69
C LEU A 56 5.70 14.38 -6.23
N SER A 57 6.48 13.69 -5.40
CA SER A 57 7.83 14.08 -5.01
C SER A 57 8.91 13.85 -6.09
N ARG A 58 8.63 13.06 -7.14
CA ARG A 58 9.55 12.75 -8.24
C ARG A 58 9.25 13.60 -9.46
N THR A 59 10.27 14.21 -10.05
CA THR A 59 10.15 15.12 -11.20
C THR A 59 9.34 14.53 -12.36
N GLY A 60 9.58 13.27 -12.76
CA GLY A 60 8.86 12.63 -13.87
C GLY A 60 7.35 12.59 -13.63
N CYS A 61 6.93 12.04 -12.49
CA CYS A 61 5.51 11.93 -12.14
C CYS A 61 4.86 13.29 -11.86
N ALA A 62 5.60 14.23 -11.24
CA ALA A 62 5.09 15.57 -10.96
C ALA A 62 4.78 16.38 -12.23
N LEU A 63 5.53 16.17 -13.31
CA LEU A 63 5.30 16.84 -14.60
C LEU A 63 4.07 16.32 -15.35
N GLU A 64 3.59 15.12 -15.02
CA GLU A 64 2.36 14.54 -15.58
C GLU A 64 1.09 15.07 -14.90
N GLN A 65 1.25 15.90 -13.87
CA GLN A 65 0.17 16.36 -13.00
C GLN A 65 0.12 17.91 -12.98
N PRO A 66 -1.02 18.52 -12.62
CA PRO A 66 -1.13 19.96 -12.44
C PRO A 66 -0.07 20.48 -11.45
N PHE A 67 0.61 21.57 -11.81
CA PHE A 67 1.63 22.17 -10.93
C PHE A 67 1.02 22.69 -9.61
N GLU A 68 -0.28 22.94 -9.61
CA GLU A 68 -1.11 23.26 -8.45
C GLU A 68 -0.93 22.24 -7.32
N TYR A 69 -0.71 20.95 -7.63
CA TYR A 69 -0.48 19.92 -6.61
C TYR A 69 0.85 20.10 -5.86
N GLN A 70 1.75 20.92 -6.40
CA GLN A 70 3.05 21.24 -5.82
C GLN A 70 3.01 22.51 -4.96
N LYS A 71 1.87 23.22 -4.92
CA LYS A 71 1.70 24.49 -4.21
C LYS A 71 1.64 24.30 -2.71
N ALA A 72 2.14 25.28 -1.97
CA ALA A 72 2.21 25.26 -0.51
C ALA A 72 0.87 24.86 0.17
N GLU A 73 -0.26 25.39 -0.31
CA GLU A 73 -1.61 25.08 0.17
C GLU A 73 -2.08 23.65 -0.12
N ARG A 74 -1.35 22.90 -0.95
CA ARG A 74 -1.58 21.48 -1.28
C ARG A 74 -0.58 20.55 -0.58
N LEU A 75 0.16 21.05 0.41
CA LEU A 75 1.15 20.29 1.17
C LEU A 75 0.81 20.26 2.66
N VAL A 76 1.19 19.16 3.32
CA VAL A 76 1.02 18.98 4.76
C VAL A 76 2.26 18.34 5.38
N TYR A 77 2.49 18.58 6.67
CA TYR A 77 3.58 17.95 7.41
C TYR A 77 3.08 16.79 8.28
N CYS A 78 3.91 15.76 8.42
CA CYS A 78 3.61 14.56 9.20
C CYS A 78 4.89 13.89 9.71
N ASN A 79 4.81 13.14 10.81
CA ASN A 79 5.85 12.17 11.19
C ASN A 79 5.65 10.84 10.45
N TYR A 80 6.51 9.83 10.69
CA TYR A 80 6.43 8.53 10.00
C TYR A 80 5.09 7.79 10.22
N ILE A 81 4.53 7.78 11.43
CA ILE A 81 3.27 7.08 11.72
C ILE A 81 2.10 7.79 11.04
N GLU A 82 2.08 9.12 11.06
CA GLU A 82 1.05 9.90 10.37
C GLU A 82 1.16 9.77 8.85
N HIS A 83 2.39 9.70 8.32
CA HIS A 83 2.64 9.43 6.91
C HIS A 83 2.10 8.05 6.49
N LEU A 84 2.31 7.02 7.32
CA LEU A 84 1.72 5.70 7.12
C LEU A 84 0.19 5.77 7.06
N LEU A 85 -0.44 6.47 8.01
CA LEU A 85 -1.89 6.64 8.05
C LEU A 85 -2.44 7.34 6.80
N LEU A 86 -1.75 8.38 6.30
CA LEU A 86 -2.10 9.04 5.03
C LEU A 86 -2.11 8.03 3.88
N HIS A 87 -1.08 7.20 3.74
CA HIS A 87 -1.00 6.22 2.65
C HIS A 87 -1.97 5.04 2.81
N ILE A 88 -2.29 4.63 4.03
CA ILE A 88 -3.36 3.66 4.29
C ILE A 88 -4.71 4.22 3.83
N LEU A 89 -5.01 5.49 4.13
CA LEU A 89 -6.25 6.14 3.70
C LEU A 89 -6.30 6.32 2.17
N ILE A 90 -5.18 6.66 1.53
CA ILE A 90 -5.06 6.71 0.07
C ILE A 90 -5.37 5.34 -0.55
N GLY A 91 -4.73 4.27 -0.07
CA GLY A 91 -4.98 2.91 -0.56
C GLY A 91 -6.43 2.46 -0.38
N LYS A 92 -7.01 2.73 0.79
CA LYS A 92 -8.43 2.48 1.09
C LYS A 92 -9.33 3.20 0.08
N ASN A 93 -9.16 4.50 -0.11
CA ASN A 93 -10.01 5.29 -1.01
C ASN A 93 -9.82 4.89 -2.48
N ALA A 94 -8.58 4.59 -2.90
CA ALA A 94 -8.28 4.12 -4.24
C ALA A 94 -8.98 2.79 -4.54
N PHE A 95 -9.02 1.87 -3.58
CA PHE A 95 -9.78 0.63 -3.73
C PHE A 95 -11.28 0.89 -3.91
N TRP A 96 -11.91 1.60 -2.97
CA TRP A 96 -13.37 1.78 -2.96
C TRP A 96 -13.90 2.71 -4.06
N SER A 97 -13.07 3.60 -4.61
CA SER A 97 -13.45 4.40 -5.78
C SER A 97 -13.59 3.57 -7.06
N LYS A 98 -12.96 2.38 -7.12
CA LYS A 98 -12.95 1.50 -8.29
C LYS A 98 -13.73 0.19 -8.07
N HIS A 99 -13.99 -0.17 -6.82
CA HIS A 99 -14.60 -1.44 -6.45
C HIS A 99 -15.76 -1.22 -5.49
N GLN A 100 -16.88 -1.88 -5.77
CA GLN A 100 -18.04 -1.87 -4.87
C GLN A 100 -17.95 -2.93 -3.77
N LYS A 101 -17.14 -3.98 -3.98
CA LYS A 101 -17.03 -5.13 -3.08
C LYS A 101 -15.61 -5.69 -3.08
N LEU A 102 -15.23 -6.26 -1.93
CA LEU A 102 -13.99 -6.98 -1.72
C LEU A 102 -14.30 -8.49 -1.63
N ILE A 103 -14.10 -9.23 -2.73
CA ILE A 103 -14.60 -10.61 -2.89
C ILE A 103 -13.55 -11.62 -3.35
N ALA A 104 -12.41 -11.16 -3.87
CA ALA A 104 -11.29 -12.00 -4.26
C ALA A 104 -10.09 -11.71 -3.36
N PRO A 105 -9.47 -12.72 -2.71
CA PRO A 105 -8.30 -12.54 -1.86
C PRO A 105 -7.17 -11.69 -2.48
N LYS A 106 -6.87 -11.85 -3.78
CA LYS A 106 -5.84 -11.04 -4.45
C LYS A 106 -6.09 -9.53 -4.38
N GLN A 107 -7.33 -9.09 -4.19
CA GLN A 107 -7.69 -7.69 -4.03
C GLN A 107 -7.15 -7.08 -2.73
N PHE A 108 -6.76 -7.89 -1.73
CA PHE A 108 -6.14 -7.37 -0.50
C PHE A 108 -4.88 -6.56 -0.79
N SER A 109 -4.09 -6.98 -1.78
CA SER A 109 -2.88 -6.28 -2.21
C SER A 109 -3.16 -4.85 -2.70
N TYR A 110 -4.38 -4.55 -3.19
CA TYR A 110 -4.74 -3.22 -3.69
C TYR A 110 -4.83 -2.16 -2.60
N PHE A 111 -4.99 -2.58 -1.34
CA PHE A 111 -4.94 -1.66 -0.20
C PHE A 111 -3.51 -1.25 0.15
N ILE A 112 -2.51 -2.07 -0.20
CA ILE A 112 -1.10 -1.85 0.12
C ILE A 112 -0.45 -1.11 -1.06
N VAL A 113 -0.67 0.20 -1.14
CA VAL A 113 0.03 1.04 -2.13
C VAL A 113 1.53 1.10 -1.82
N PRO A 114 2.41 1.37 -2.80
CA PRO A 114 3.86 1.38 -2.59
C PRO A 114 4.34 2.24 -1.40
N GLY A 115 3.62 3.34 -1.12
CA GLY A 115 3.89 4.19 0.04
C GLY A 115 3.71 3.47 1.38
N VAL A 116 2.69 2.60 1.52
CA VAL A 116 2.47 1.81 2.75
C VAL A 116 3.66 0.89 2.98
N SER A 117 4.04 0.08 1.98
CA SER A 117 5.16 -0.86 2.11
C SER A 117 6.47 -0.15 2.45
N TYR A 118 6.77 0.95 1.75
CA TYR A 118 8.00 1.71 1.98
C TYR A 118 8.06 2.30 3.40
N ILE A 119 6.95 2.89 3.87
CA ILE A 119 6.92 3.51 5.19
C ILE A 119 6.95 2.47 6.31
N CYS A 120 6.17 1.38 6.19
CA CYS A 120 6.23 0.27 7.12
C CYS A 120 7.66 -0.24 7.26
N SER A 121 8.35 -0.43 6.14
CA SER A 121 9.74 -0.85 6.19
C SER A 121 10.64 0.16 6.93
N GLU A 122 10.52 1.46 6.70
CA GLU A 122 11.39 2.43 7.37
C GLU A 122 11.12 2.46 8.88
N ILE A 123 9.86 2.27 9.30
CA ILE A 123 9.48 2.14 10.72
C ILE A 123 10.00 0.81 11.29
N ASN A 124 9.91 -0.29 10.54
CA ASN A 124 10.45 -1.59 10.94
C ASN A 124 11.96 -1.52 11.16
N LEU A 125 12.69 -0.80 10.29
CA LEU A 125 14.12 -0.56 10.43
C LEU A 125 14.47 0.14 11.75
N LEU A 126 13.68 1.13 12.17
CA LEU A 126 13.86 1.78 13.47
C LEU A 126 13.77 0.76 14.61
N TYR A 127 12.72 -0.05 14.64
CA TYR A 127 12.49 -0.97 15.77
C TYR A 127 13.37 -2.22 15.73
N ASP A 128 13.92 -2.58 14.57
CA ASP A 128 14.85 -3.71 14.42
C ASP A 128 16.30 -3.30 14.71
N GLN A 129 16.75 -2.17 14.14
CA GLN A 129 18.16 -1.75 14.16
C GLN A 129 18.43 -0.54 15.06
N ASN A 130 17.41 -0.06 15.78
CA ASN A 130 17.48 1.13 16.62
C ASN A 130 17.92 2.39 15.83
N GLY A 131 17.49 2.49 14.57
CA GLY A 131 17.71 3.64 13.70
C GLY A 131 18.44 3.33 12.39
N SER A 132 19.09 4.34 11.81
CA SER A 132 19.76 4.29 10.50
C SER A 132 21.13 4.96 10.56
N SER A 133 22.02 4.65 9.60
CA SER A 133 23.27 5.40 9.39
C SER A 133 23.03 6.83 8.84
N VAL A 134 21.81 7.14 8.42
CA VAL A 134 21.44 8.42 7.82
C VAL A 134 20.88 9.38 8.88
N GLU A 135 21.62 10.43 9.20
CA GLU A 135 21.33 11.35 10.31
C GLU A 135 19.93 11.98 10.26
N TRP A 136 19.46 12.38 9.08
CA TRP A 136 18.14 13.00 8.95
C TRP A 136 17.00 12.02 9.24
N ARG A 137 17.18 10.72 8.96
CA ARG A 137 16.20 9.69 9.27
C ARG A 137 16.07 9.52 10.78
N ASN A 138 17.19 9.51 11.49
CA ASN A 138 17.20 9.38 12.95
C ASN A 138 16.46 10.53 13.65
N ARG A 139 16.52 11.75 13.10
CA ARG A 139 15.69 12.87 13.60
C ARG A 139 14.19 12.59 13.45
N CYS A 140 13.78 12.01 12.33
CA CYS A 140 12.38 11.62 12.12
C CYS A 140 11.98 10.40 12.96
N PHE A 141 12.89 9.45 13.19
CA PHE A 141 12.66 8.30 14.05
C PHE A 141 12.45 8.69 15.51
N LYS A 142 13.17 9.70 16.00
CA LYS A 142 13.00 10.20 17.36
C LYS A 142 11.57 10.62 17.69
N GLU A 143 10.83 11.14 16.69
CA GLU A 143 9.42 11.53 16.86
C GLU A 143 8.46 10.35 17.05
N ILE A 144 8.91 9.12 16.77
CA ILE A 144 8.08 7.91 16.86
C ILE A 144 8.73 6.78 17.67
N GLU A 145 9.91 6.98 18.26
CA GLU A 145 10.70 5.91 18.90
C GLU A 145 9.97 5.20 20.06
N ASN A 146 9.02 5.91 20.69
CA ASN A 146 8.21 5.39 21.80
C ASN A 146 6.81 4.93 21.37
N ASN A 147 6.52 4.86 20.07
CA ASN A 147 5.19 4.58 19.52
C ASN A 147 5.08 3.19 18.89
N PHE A 148 5.86 2.21 19.37
CA PHE A 148 5.83 0.85 18.79
C PHE A 148 4.45 0.22 18.93
N GLU A 149 3.81 0.40 20.09
CA GLU A 149 2.47 -0.12 20.35
C GLU A 149 1.42 0.51 19.43
N ASP A 150 1.48 1.83 19.23
CA ASP A 150 0.59 2.54 18.31
C ASP A 150 0.79 2.05 16.86
N TYR A 151 2.03 1.82 16.46
CA TYR A 151 2.36 1.28 15.15
C TYR A 151 1.75 -0.12 14.96
N ILE A 152 1.95 -1.04 15.91
CA ILE A 152 1.35 -2.38 15.87
C ILE A 152 -0.19 -2.31 15.86
N TYR A 153 -0.77 -1.43 16.67
CA TYR A 153 -2.21 -1.21 16.70
C TYR A 153 -2.75 -0.75 15.34
N ILE A 154 -2.06 0.18 14.66
CA ILE A 154 -2.43 0.66 13.33
C ILE A 154 -2.39 -0.48 12.31
N LEU A 155 -1.32 -1.29 12.29
CA LEU A 155 -1.21 -2.40 11.35
C LEU A 155 -2.30 -3.46 11.57
N ASN A 156 -2.55 -3.84 12.83
CA ASN A 156 -3.64 -4.77 13.15
C ASN A 156 -5.00 -4.20 12.77
N SER A 157 -5.26 -2.92 13.07
CA SER A 157 -6.49 -2.24 12.66
C SER A 157 -6.66 -2.19 11.14
N PHE A 158 -5.56 -2.08 10.39
CA PHE A 158 -5.57 -2.08 8.93
C PHE A 158 -5.87 -3.47 8.36
N ILE A 159 -5.23 -4.51 8.89
CA ILE A 159 -5.50 -5.90 8.46
C ILE A 159 -6.95 -6.28 8.82
N GLN A 160 -7.39 -5.98 10.04
CA GLN A 160 -8.76 -6.24 10.48
C GLN A 160 -9.77 -5.52 9.60
N TYR A 161 -9.51 -4.27 9.21
CA TYR A 161 -10.36 -3.54 8.27
C TYR A 161 -10.54 -4.29 6.95
N ILE A 162 -9.47 -4.86 6.38
CA ILE A 162 -9.54 -5.63 5.13
C ILE A 162 -10.39 -6.89 5.34
N VAL A 163 -10.18 -7.60 6.45
CA VAL A 163 -10.91 -8.83 6.81
C VAL A 163 -12.39 -8.56 7.04
N ASP A 164 -12.74 -7.55 7.84
CA ASP A 164 -14.13 -7.19 8.16
C ASP A 164 -14.92 -6.78 6.91
N ASN A 165 -14.25 -6.22 5.91
CA ASN A 165 -14.86 -5.81 4.64
C ASN A 165 -14.81 -6.90 3.56
N TYR A 166 -14.15 -8.03 3.81
CA TYR A 166 -14.11 -9.14 2.86
C TYR A 166 -15.42 -9.93 2.93
N SER A 167 -16.13 -9.97 1.80
CA SER A 167 -17.38 -10.71 1.67
C SER A 167 -17.28 -11.88 0.69
N GLY A 168 -16.05 -12.32 0.39
CA GLY A 168 -15.79 -13.45 -0.50
C GLY A 168 -15.74 -14.79 0.23
N ASN A 169 -15.29 -15.83 -0.46
CA ASN A 169 -15.15 -17.17 0.13
C ASN A 169 -13.81 -17.31 0.88
N ILE A 170 -13.85 -17.42 2.21
CA ILE A 170 -12.65 -17.65 3.03
C ILE A 170 -11.95 -19.00 2.74
N ASN A 171 -12.66 -19.95 2.16
CA ASN A 171 -12.11 -21.24 1.72
C ASN A 171 -11.59 -21.18 0.28
N GLN A 172 -11.59 -20.00 -0.37
CA GLN A 172 -11.03 -19.83 -1.70
C GLN A 172 -9.55 -20.25 -1.70
N LYS A 173 -9.21 -21.12 -2.64
CA LYS A 173 -7.86 -21.56 -2.94
C LYS A 173 -7.39 -20.98 -4.27
N GLU A 174 -6.07 -20.93 -4.44
CA GLU A 174 -5.47 -20.66 -5.75
C GLU A 174 -5.91 -21.72 -6.75
N ILE A 175 -5.91 -21.35 -8.02
CA ILE A 175 -6.19 -22.30 -9.09
C ILE A 175 -5.12 -23.38 -9.16
N MET A 176 -5.52 -24.59 -9.57
CA MET A 176 -4.61 -25.73 -9.70
C MET A 176 -4.88 -26.53 -10.98
N VAL A 177 -3.85 -27.19 -11.49
CA VAL A 177 -4.00 -28.16 -12.59
C VAL A 177 -4.95 -29.28 -12.15
N GLY A 178 -5.85 -29.67 -13.04
CA GLY A 178 -6.94 -30.60 -12.78
C GLY A 178 -8.21 -29.94 -12.21
N GLN A 179 -8.19 -28.64 -11.89
CA GLN A 179 -9.40 -27.95 -11.43
C GLN A 179 -10.41 -27.78 -12.56
N HIS A 180 -11.67 -28.10 -12.25
CA HIS A 180 -12.81 -27.89 -13.12
C HIS A 180 -13.37 -26.47 -12.96
N LEU A 181 -13.77 -25.86 -14.07
CA LEU A 181 -14.41 -24.55 -14.12
C LEU A 181 -15.54 -24.54 -15.15
N ILE A 182 -16.53 -23.68 -14.93
CA ILE A 182 -17.69 -23.55 -15.82
C ILE A 182 -17.56 -22.26 -16.63
N HIS A 183 -17.41 -22.40 -17.94
CA HIS A 183 -17.49 -21.30 -18.89
C HIS A 183 -18.90 -21.19 -19.43
N LYS A 184 -19.47 -19.98 -19.42
CA LYS A 184 -20.88 -19.71 -19.79
C LYS A 184 -21.32 -20.34 -21.12
N GLU A 185 -20.44 -20.31 -22.12
CA GLU A 185 -20.73 -20.81 -23.48
C GLU A 185 -20.10 -22.16 -23.83
N LEU A 186 -18.99 -22.52 -23.16
CA LEU A 186 -18.20 -23.70 -23.52
C LEU A 186 -18.46 -24.88 -22.58
N GLY A 187 -19.27 -24.66 -21.54
CA GLY A 187 -19.54 -25.65 -20.51
C GLY A 187 -18.36 -25.85 -19.58
N GLU A 188 -18.21 -27.09 -19.13
CA GLU A 188 -17.15 -27.51 -18.22
C GLU A 188 -15.80 -27.57 -18.93
N GLY A 189 -14.79 -26.98 -18.30
CA GLY A 189 -13.40 -27.06 -18.71
C GLY A 189 -12.51 -27.47 -17.55
N ILE A 190 -11.36 -28.03 -17.86
CA ILE A 190 -10.36 -28.49 -16.88
C ILE A 190 -9.07 -27.73 -17.14
N ILE A 191 -8.48 -27.17 -16.09
CA ILE A 191 -7.15 -26.56 -16.18
C ILE A 191 -6.13 -27.66 -16.42
N THR A 192 -5.40 -27.61 -17.53
CA THR A 192 -4.40 -28.63 -17.87
C THR A 192 -2.96 -28.15 -17.71
N ASP A 193 -2.73 -26.85 -17.69
CA ASP A 193 -1.40 -26.27 -17.51
C ASP A 193 -1.48 -24.86 -16.92
N ILE A 194 -0.49 -24.51 -16.10
CA ILE A 194 -0.29 -23.18 -15.51
C ILE A 194 1.21 -22.88 -15.58
N ASP A 195 1.60 -21.86 -16.34
CA ASP A 195 3.02 -21.60 -16.63
C ASP A 195 3.78 -20.85 -15.51
N GLY A 196 3.07 -20.40 -14.46
CA GLY A 196 3.65 -19.70 -13.33
C GLY A 196 2.63 -19.14 -12.34
N GLU A 197 3.13 -18.44 -11.31
CA GLU A 197 2.32 -17.82 -10.25
C GLU A 197 1.99 -16.34 -10.51
N GLU A 198 2.61 -15.74 -11.53
CA GLU A 198 2.48 -14.32 -11.82
C GLU A 198 1.11 -13.95 -12.39
N ILE A 199 0.72 -12.68 -12.29
CA ILE A 199 -0.61 -12.23 -12.74
C ILE A 199 -0.84 -12.40 -14.25
N PHE A 200 0.24 -12.35 -15.03
CA PHE A 200 0.22 -12.53 -16.49
C PHE A 200 0.66 -13.94 -16.92
N SER A 201 0.83 -14.86 -15.97
CA SER A 201 1.02 -16.27 -16.29
C SER A 201 -0.14 -16.81 -17.10
N GLU A 202 0.15 -17.65 -18.08
CA GLU A 202 -0.84 -18.31 -18.91
C GLU A 202 -1.42 -19.52 -18.20
N VAL A 203 -2.75 -19.66 -18.31
CA VAL A 203 -3.50 -20.82 -17.86
C VAL A 203 -4.14 -21.46 -19.06
N THR A 204 -3.78 -22.71 -19.31
CA THR A 204 -4.42 -23.54 -20.32
C THR A 204 -5.65 -24.23 -19.73
N ILE A 205 -6.77 -24.12 -20.43
CA ILE A 205 -8.01 -24.80 -20.10
C ILE A 205 -8.45 -25.66 -21.29
N GLN A 206 -8.66 -26.95 -21.05
CA GLN A 206 -9.24 -27.88 -22.01
C GLN A 206 -10.76 -27.94 -21.82
N PHE A 207 -11.51 -27.64 -22.88
CA PHE A 207 -12.95 -27.85 -22.99
C PHE A 207 -13.22 -29.06 -23.91
N ALA A 208 -14.48 -29.49 -24.01
CA ALA A 208 -14.86 -30.65 -24.83
C ALA A 208 -14.38 -30.54 -26.31
N ASN A 209 -14.47 -29.37 -26.92
CA ASN A 209 -14.21 -29.18 -28.35
C ASN A 209 -13.04 -28.24 -28.66
N CYS A 210 -12.40 -27.64 -27.65
CA CYS A 210 -11.32 -26.69 -27.87
C CYS A 210 -10.42 -26.52 -26.64
N LYS A 211 -9.26 -25.88 -26.85
CA LYS A 211 -8.36 -25.41 -25.80
C LYS A 211 -8.38 -23.88 -25.80
N LYS A 212 -8.41 -23.28 -24.61
CA LYS A 212 -8.20 -21.84 -24.42
C LYS A 212 -6.96 -21.60 -23.57
N VAL A 213 -6.25 -20.51 -23.88
CA VAL A 213 -5.18 -19.96 -23.07
C VAL A 213 -5.62 -18.58 -22.62
N ILE A 214 -5.60 -18.33 -21.33
CA ILE A 214 -5.99 -17.06 -20.73
C ILE A 214 -4.98 -16.63 -19.69
N TYR A 215 -4.98 -15.35 -19.32
CA TYR A 215 -4.15 -14.89 -18.22
C TYR A 215 -4.72 -15.29 -16.86
N ARG A 216 -3.84 -15.68 -15.96
CA ARG A 216 -4.16 -16.15 -14.60
C ARG A 216 -5.02 -15.17 -13.82
N ASN A 217 -4.78 -13.86 -13.94
CA ASN A 217 -5.58 -12.82 -13.29
C ASN A 217 -7.06 -12.79 -13.68
N GLN A 218 -7.48 -13.45 -14.77
CA GLN A 218 -8.88 -13.50 -15.17
C GLN A 218 -9.71 -14.51 -14.37
N ILE A 219 -9.06 -15.52 -13.78
CA ILE A 219 -9.75 -16.64 -13.11
C ILE A 219 -9.24 -16.92 -11.70
N ASP A 220 -7.99 -16.61 -11.41
CA ASP A 220 -7.39 -16.86 -10.10
C ASP A 220 -7.71 -15.73 -9.12
N LYS A 221 -8.56 -16.04 -8.15
CA LYS A 221 -8.95 -15.12 -7.08
C LYS A 221 -7.95 -15.10 -5.92
N GLY A 222 -6.97 -16.00 -5.90
CA GLY A 222 -5.99 -16.17 -4.81
C GLY A 222 -6.50 -17.03 -3.66
N ASP A 223 -5.58 -17.54 -2.84
CA ASP A 223 -5.92 -18.25 -1.59
C ASP A 223 -6.09 -17.24 -0.46
N TYR A 224 -7.22 -17.29 0.24
CA TYR A 224 -7.51 -16.34 1.34
C TYR A 224 -6.42 -16.31 2.41
N HIS A 225 -5.99 -17.46 2.92
CA HIS A 225 -5.00 -17.54 3.99
C HIS A 225 -3.59 -17.22 3.49
N LYS A 226 -3.27 -17.54 2.23
CA LYS A 226 -2.01 -17.13 1.58
C LYS A 226 -1.96 -15.61 1.47
N GLU A 227 -3.02 -14.96 0.97
CA GLU A 227 -3.02 -13.51 0.79
C GLU A 227 -3.02 -12.75 2.11
N ILE A 228 -3.69 -13.24 3.15
CA ILE A 228 -3.56 -12.69 4.51
C ILE A 228 -2.12 -12.77 5.01
N ARG A 229 -1.43 -13.90 4.77
CA ARG A 229 -0.01 -14.04 5.11
C ARG A 229 0.85 -13.04 4.32
N ASN A 230 0.61 -12.91 3.01
CA ASN A 230 1.32 -11.96 2.15
C ASN A 230 1.20 -10.53 2.67
N ILE A 231 0.00 -10.11 3.11
CA ILE A 231 -0.19 -8.78 3.73
C ILE A 231 0.72 -8.62 4.96
N LYS A 232 0.70 -9.60 5.87
CA LYS A 232 1.52 -9.56 7.09
C LYS A 232 3.01 -9.48 6.77
N GLU A 233 3.47 -10.28 5.81
CA GLU A 233 4.86 -10.29 5.38
C GLU A 233 5.26 -8.93 4.78
N ASN A 234 4.44 -8.35 3.89
CA ASN A 234 4.68 -7.03 3.31
C ASN A 234 4.73 -5.91 4.37
N LEU A 235 3.86 -5.95 5.39
CA LEU A 235 3.85 -4.94 6.45
C LEU A 235 5.02 -5.11 7.44
N ALA A 236 5.54 -6.33 7.57
CA ALA A 236 6.64 -6.64 8.50
C ALA A 236 8.02 -6.70 7.83
N SER A 237 8.13 -6.54 6.52
CA SER A 237 9.40 -6.62 5.80
C SER A 237 10.19 -5.30 5.86
N ASP A 238 11.51 -5.38 5.62
CA ASP A 238 12.35 -4.23 5.33
C ASP A 238 12.55 -3.98 3.80
N THR A 239 13.02 -2.78 3.45
CA THR A 239 13.09 -2.20 2.09
C THR A 239 14.23 -2.80 1.28
N TYR A 240 15.26 -3.35 1.93
CA TYR A 240 16.54 -3.64 1.28
C TYR A 240 16.81 -5.14 1.13
N SER A 241 16.22 -5.96 1.99
CA SER A 241 16.49 -7.39 2.06
C SER A 241 15.23 -8.26 2.01
N ASN A 242 14.04 -7.65 2.05
CA ASN A 242 12.76 -8.35 2.22
C ASN A 242 12.76 -9.28 3.45
N VAL A 243 13.65 -9.03 4.42
CA VAL A 243 13.69 -9.81 5.66
C VAL A 243 12.48 -9.43 6.50
N ILE A 244 11.78 -10.46 6.96
CA ILE A 244 10.65 -10.32 7.86
C ILE A 244 11.17 -9.96 9.26
N ILE A 245 10.79 -8.78 9.75
CA ILE A 245 11.06 -8.36 11.12
C ILE A 245 10.12 -9.11 12.06
N LYS A 246 10.64 -10.17 12.67
CA LYS A 246 9.86 -11.11 13.50
C LYS A 246 9.13 -10.44 14.66
N SER A 247 9.71 -9.40 15.25
CA SER A 247 9.10 -8.64 16.35
C SER A 247 7.80 -7.95 15.94
N VAL A 248 7.69 -7.55 14.66
CA VAL A 248 6.48 -6.99 14.07
C VAL A 248 5.56 -8.13 13.61
N TYR A 249 6.07 -9.04 12.78
CA TYR A 249 5.28 -10.11 12.15
C TYR A 249 4.51 -10.97 13.17
N ASN A 250 5.14 -11.34 14.28
CA ASN A 250 4.53 -12.17 15.31
C ASN A 250 3.41 -11.46 16.09
N ARG A 251 3.37 -10.12 16.04
CA ARG A 251 2.35 -9.29 16.70
C ARG A 251 1.20 -8.91 15.77
N LEU A 252 1.33 -9.20 14.48
CA LEU A 252 0.25 -9.03 13.51
C LEU A 252 -0.72 -10.20 13.66
N VAL A 253 -1.87 -9.95 14.29
CA VAL A 253 -2.91 -10.95 14.55
C VAL A 253 -4.01 -10.81 13.52
N VAL A 254 -4.49 -11.95 13.04
CA VAL A 254 -5.70 -12.03 12.20
C VAL A 254 -6.54 -13.11 12.84
N GLU A 255 -7.64 -12.71 13.47
CA GLU A 255 -8.63 -13.62 14.04
C GLU A 255 -9.61 -14.11 12.96
#